data_AF-A0A521SUB8-F1
#
_entry.id   AF-A0A521SUB8-F1
#
_cell.length_a   1.000
_cell.length_b   1.000
_cell.length_c   1.000
_cell.angle_alpha   90.00
_cell.angle_beta   90.00
_cell.angle_gamma   90.00
#
_symmetry.space_group_name_H-M   'P 1'
#
loop_
_entity.id
_entity.type
_entity.pdbx_description
1 polymer ?
#
loop_
_entity_poly.entity_id
_entity_poly.type
_entity_poly.pdbx_seq_one_letter_code
_entity_poly.pdbx_strand_id
1 'polypeptide(L)'
;MNAQPVSHDERTDSVANVSYRFAYLVMSFGLLASVAYRSFMLGQSSWDLLALVLLGGVTATFYQGTHRILSRRWLMVTLTTVVIAGLLAFALVLAR
;
A
#
# COMPACT_ATOMS: atom_id res chain seq x y z
N MET A 1 20.00 -38.70 10.80
CA MET A 1 19.34 -38.08 9.64
C MET A 1 19.77 -36.63 9.61
N ASN A 2 20.72 -36.28 8.74
CA ASN A 2 21.19 -34.90 8.61
C ASN A 2 20.08 -34.09 7.94
N ALA A 3 19.43 -33.21 8.70
CA ALA A 3 18.46 -32.25 8.17
C ALA A 3 19.23 -31.19 7.36
N GLN A 4 19.62 -31.55 6.14
CA GLN A 4 20.02 -30.56 5.15
C GLN A 4 18.78 -29.67 4.92
N PRO A 5 18.86 -28.35 5.10
CA PRO A 5 17.74 -27.48 4.82
C PRO A 5 17.33 -27.69 3.37
N VAL A 6 16.07 -28.10 3.15
CA VAL A 6 15.52 -28.24 1.80
C VAL A 6 15.70 -26.89 1.13
N SER A 7 16.51 -26.84 0.07
CA SER A 7 16.76 -25.62 -0.70
C SER A 7 15.42 -25.03 -1.12
N HIS A 8 15.18 -23.76 -0.77
CA HIS A 8 13.96 -23.07 -1.16
C HIS A 8 13.84 -23.10 -2.70
N ASP A 9 12.76 -23.70 -3.18
CA ASP A 9 12.46 -23.77 -4.61
C ASP A 9 11.79 -22.46 -5.05
N GLU A 10 12.03 -22.04 -6.29
CA GLU A 10 11.46 -20.82 -6.88
C GLU A 10 9.92 -20.82 -6.82
N ARG A 11 9.33 -22.02 -6.88
CA ARG A 11 7.88 -22.21 -6.73
C ARG A 11 7.39 -21.79 -5.35
N THR A 12 8.13 -22.14 -4.29
CA THR A 12 7.79 -21.77 -2.92
C THR A 12 7.86 -20.26 -2.73
N ASP A 13 8.89 -19.61 -3.27
CA ASP A 13 9.04 -18.14 -3.26
C ASP A 13 7.90 -17.44 -4.00
N SER A 14 7.48 -17.97 -5.16
CA SER A 14 6.39 -17.39 -5.95
C SER A 14 5.06 -17.39 -5.18
N VAL A 15 4.74 -18.51 -4.51
CA VAL A 15 3.51 -18.64 -3.70
C VAL A 15 3.60 -17.76 -2.46
N ALA A 16 4.75 -17.71 -1.80
CA ALA A 16 4.99 -16.84 -0.65
C ALA A 16 4.79 -15.36 -1.02
N ASN A 17 5.36 -14.90 -2.13
CA ASN A 17 5.21 -13.52 -2.60
C ASN A 17 3.75 -13.16 -2.91
N VAL A 18 3.00 -14.07 -3.53
CA VAL A 18 1.56 -13.87 -3.75
C VAL A 18 0.81 -13.78 -2.43
N SER A 19 1.13 -14.62 -1.44
CA SER A 19 0.51 -14.57 -0.12
C SER A 19 0.77 -13.24 0.60
N TYR A 20 2.01 -12.71 0.54
CA TYR A 20 2.35 -11.41 1.12
C TYR A 20 1.61 -10.27 0.42
N ARG A 21 1.42 -10.35 -0.90
CA ARG A 21 0.60 -9.38 -1.64
C ARG A 21 -0.84 -9.37 -1.14
N PHE A 22 -1.46 -10.54 -0.97
CA PHE A 22 -2.82 -10.62 -0.45
C PHE A 22 -2.92 -10.09 0.98
N ALA A 23 -2.00 -10.47 1.86
CA ALA A 23 -1.93 -9.96 3.22
C ALA A 23 -1.82 -8.42 3.24
N TYR A 24 -0.94 -7.85 2.41
CA TYR A 24 -0.80 -6.40 2.26
C TYR A 24 -2.09 -5.73 1.79
N LEU A 25 -2.77 -6.30 0.79
CA LEU A 25 -4.03 -5.75 0.26
C LEU A 25 -5.13 -5.77 1.33
N VAL A 26 -5.33 -6.91 1.99
CA VAL A 26 -6.35 -7.05 3.05
C VAL A 26 -6.10 -6.06 4.18
N MET A 27 -4.85 -5.96 4.64
CA MET A 27 -4.49 -5.02 5.71
C MET A 27 -4.67 -3.56 5.29
N SER A 28 -4.18 -3.19 4.12
CA SER A 28 -4.23 -1.79 3.65
C SER A 28 -5.67 -1.34 3.39
N PHE A 29 -6.46 -2.14 2.67
CA PHE A 29 -7.85 -1.79 2.39
C PHE A 29 -8.74 -1.91 3.63
N GLY A 30 -8.47 -2.86 4.53
CA GLY A 30 -9.15 -2.95 5.82
C GLY A 30 -8.93 -1.71 6.68
N LEU A 31 -7.67 -1.22 6.75
CA LEU A 31 -7.34 0.03 7.45
C LEU A 31 -8.00 1.25 6.78
N LEU A 32 -7.97 1.35 5.45
CA LEU A 32 -8.64 2.45 4.74
C LEU A 32 -10.15 2.45 4.95
N ALA A 33 -10.80 1.28 4.97
CA ALA A 33 -12.21 1.15 5.29
C ALA A 33 -12.51 1.61 6.73
N SER A 34 -11.63 1.27 7.68
CA SER A 34 -11.72 1.76 9.07
C SER A 34 -11.57 3.27 9.16
N VAL A 35 -10.61 3.86 8.45
CA VAL A 35 -10.42 5.31 8.34
C VAL A 35 -11.69 5.99 7.81
N ALA A 36 -12.26 5.47 6.72
CA ALA A 36 -13.47 6.01 6.12
C ALA A 36 -14.66 5.94 7.10
N TYR A 37 -14.85 4.80 7.77
CA TYR A 37 -15.92 4.62 8.75
C TYR A 37 -15.76 5.57 9.94
N ARG A 38 -14.58 5.63 10.56
CA ARG A 38 -14.30 6.52 11.71
C ARG A 38 -14.45 8.00 11.34
N SER A 39 -13.99 8.39 10.15
CA SER A 39 -14.07 9.79 9.71
C SER A 39 -15.48 10.21 9.35
N PHE A 40 -16.23 9.38 8.60
CA PHE A 40 -17.56 9.75 8.08
C PHE A 40 -18.70 9.47 9.06
N MET A 41 -18.65 8.37 9.80
CA MET A 41 -19.76 7.97 10.69
C MET A 41 -19.56 8.46 12.13
N LEU A 42 -18.30 8.50 12.60
CA LEU A 42 -17.99 8.84 14.00
C LEU A 42 -17.38 10.24 14.18
N GLY A 43 -17.01 10.93 13.08
CA GLY A 43 -16.35 12.24 13.13
C GLY A 43 -14.99 12.21 13.85
N GLN A 44 -14.37 11.04 13.98
CA GLN A 44 -13.11 10.87 14.72
C GLN A 44 -11.90 11.08 13.83
N SER A 45 -10.85 11.65 14.43
CA SER A 45 -9.52 11.66 13.81
C SER A 45 -9.05 10.23 13.55
N SER A 46 -8.65 9.97 12.31
CA SER A 46 -8.17 8.65 11.84
C SER A 46 -6.77 8.75 11.22
N TRP A 47 -6.04 9.82 11.57
CA TRP A 47 -4.71 10.13 11.04
C TRP A 47 -3.66 9.10 11.44
N ASP A 48 -3.83 8.46 12.60
CA ASP A 48 -3.02 7.35 13.07
C ASP A 48 -3.06 6.16 12.09
N LEU A 49 -4.25 5.70 11.74
CA LEU A 49 -4.46 4.60 10.82
C LEU A 49 -4.04 4.97 9.38
N LEU A 50 -4.35 6.20 8.97
CA LEU A 50 -3.92 6.72 7.67
C LEU A 50 -2.38 6.77 7.57
N ALA A 51 -1.70 7.22 8.62
CA ALA A 51 -0.25 7.26 8.67
C ALA A 51 0.36 5.86 8.54
N LEU A 52 -0.22 4.83 9.17
CA LEU A 52 0.25 3.46 9.02
C LEU A 52 0.15 2.96 7.57
N VAL A 53 -0.96 3.25 6.89
CA VAL A 53 -1.12 2.89 5.46
C VAL A 53 -0.08 3.61 4.59
N LEU A 54 0.11 4.91 4.82
CA LEU A 54 1.09 5.71 4.08
C LEU A 54 2.53 5.25 4.33
N LEU A 55 2.92 5.03 5.58
CA LEU A 55 4.26 4.56 5.94
C LEU A 55 4.54 3.17 5.37
N GLY A 56 3.57 2.26 5.40
CA GLY A 56 3.70 0.94 4.78
C GLY A 56 3.94 1.04 3.27
N GLY A 57 3.13 1.84 2.58
CA GLY A 57 3.26 2.07 1.13
C GLY A 57 4.58 2.74 0.75
N VAL A 58 5.01 3.77 1.50
CA VAL A 58 6.28 4.48 1.28
C VAL A 58 7.47 3.54 1.50
N THR A 59 7.45 2.75 2.58
CA THR A 59 8.54 1.81 2.88
C THR A 59 8.70 0.76 1.79
N ALA A 60 7.59 0.17 1.33
CA ALA A 60 7.62 -0.80 0.23
C ALA A 60 8.10 -0.16 -1.09
N THR A 61 7.60 1.04 -1.41
CA THR A 61 8.01 1.79 -2.60
C THR A 61 9.48 2.15 -2.57
N PHE A 62 9.97 2.62 -1.43
CA PHE A 62 11.38 2.98 -1.24
C PHE A 62 12.28 1.77 -1.46
N TYR A 63 11.96 0.63 -0.82
CA TYR A 63 12.72 -0.60 -0.98
C TYR A 63 12.73 -1.11 -2.43
N GLN A 64 11.59 -1.06 -3.13
CA GLN A 64 11.54 -1.44 -4.55
C GLN A 64 12.31 -0.45 -5.44
N GLY A 65 12.31 0.82 -5.07
CA GLY A 65 13.03 1.90 -5.75
C GLY A 65 14.54 1.73 -5.67
N THR A 66 15.08 1.39 -4.49
CA THR A 66 16.52 1.15 -4.32
C THR A 66 16.99 -0.06 -5.13
N HIS A 67 16.13 -1.05 -5.34
CA HIS A 67 16.42 -2.23 -6.17
C HIS A 67 16.09 -2.03 -7.66
N ARG A 68 15.73 -0.81 -8.09
CA ARG A 68 15.42 -0.44 -9.49
C ARG A 68 14.32 -1.29 -10.15
N ILE A 69 13.37 -1.79 -9.35
CA ILE A 69 12.24 -2.60 -9.83
C ILE A 69 11.10 -1.71 -10.37
N LEU A 70 11.10 -0.42 -10.03
CA LEU A 70 10.07 0.53 -10.45
C LEU A 70 10.13 0.80 -11.96
N SER A 71 9.12 0.32 -12.68
CA SER A 71 8.94 0.63 -14.10
C SER A 71 8.44 2.06 -14.31
N ARG A 72 8.73 2.63 -15.49
CA ARG A 72 8.20 3.94 -15.90
C ARG A 72 6.67 4.00 -15.87
N ARG A 73 6.00 2.88 -16.19
CA ARG A 73 4.53 2.75 -16.14
C ARG A 73 4.01 2.89 -14.71
N TRP A 74 4.67 2.25 -13.74
CA TRP A 74 4.32 2.39 -12.32
C TRP A 74 4.38 3.85 -11.89
N LEU A 75 5.46 4.56 -12.25
CA LEU A 75 5.62 5.98 -11.92
C LEU A 75 4.54 6.86 -12.55
N MET A 76 4.18 6.60 -13.82
CA MET A 76 3.09 7.32 -14.50
C MET A 76 1.74 7.10 -13.81
N VAL A 77 1.41 5.87 -13.40
CA VAL A 77 0.15 5.56 -12.69
C VAL A 77 0.11 6.24 -11.31
N THR A 78 1.22 6.19 -10.57
CA THR A 78 1.31 6.86 -9.27
C THR A 78 1.14 8.37 -9.43
N LEU A 79 1.83 8.98 -10.41
CA LEU A 79 1.76 10.42 -10.66
C LEU A 79 0.35 10.86 -11.06
N THR A 80 -0.30 10.15 -11.98
CA THR A 80 -1.68 10.49 -12.39
C THR A 80 -2.66 10.34 -11.23
N THR A 81 -2.49 9.32 -10.39
CA THR A 81 -3.32 9.10 -9.20
C THR A 81 -3.14 10.25 -8.20
N VAL A 82 -1.91 10.67 -7.92
CA VAL A 82 -1.61 11.81 -7.03
C VAL A 82 -2.21 13.10 -7.58
N VAL A 83 -2.08 13.36 -8.89
CA VAL A 83 -2.66 14.54 -9.53
C VAL A 83 -4.19 14.54 -9.40
N ILE A 84 -4.85 13.43 -9.73
CA ILE A 84 -6.31 13.32 -9.62
C ILE A 84 -6.77 13.50 -8.17
N ALA A 85 -6.12 12.84 -7.22
CA ALA A 85 -6.43 12.98 -5.80
C ALA A 85 -6.26 14.43 -5.31
N GLY A 86 -5.18 15.10 -5.73
CA GLY A 86 -4.93 16.51 -5.42
C GLY A 86 -5.98 17.45 -5.99
N LEU A 87 -6.41 17.22 -7.24
CA LEU A 87 -7.49 17.99 -7.88
C LEU A 87 -8.82 17.82 -7.15
N LEU A 88 -9.15 16.59 -6.75
CA LEU A 88 -10.37 16.31 -5.97
C LEU A 88 -10.32 16.97 -4.59
N ALA A 89 -9.19 16.87 -3.88
CA ALA A 89 -9.00 17.53 -2.60
C ALA A 89 -9.13 19.06 -2.72
N PHE A 90 -8.52 19.65 -3.73
CA PHE A 90 -8.64 21.08 -4.02
C PHE A 90 -10.08 21.50 -4.31
N ALA A 91 -10.80 20.73 -5.15
CA ALA A 91 -12.21 21.00 -5.46
C ALA A 91 -13.11 20.91 -4.22
N LEU A 92 -12.87 19.93 -3.34
CA LEU A 92 -13.60 19.79 -2.07
C LEU A 92 -13.37 20.97 -1.12
N VAL A 93 -12.16 21.54 -1.09
CA VAL A 93 -11.87 22.73 -0.28
C VAL A 93 -12.59 23.97 -0.82
N LEU A 94 -12.70 24.12 -2.14
CA LEU A 94 -13.43 25.24 -2.75
C LEU A 94 -14.95 25.10 -2.66
N ALA A 95 -15.46 23.88 -2.62
CA ALA A 95 -16.89 23.59 -2.50
C ALA A 95 -17.44 23.70 -1.05
N ARG A 96 -16.54 23.92 -0.08
CA ARG A 96 -16.87 24.16 1.32
C ARG A 96 -17.19 25.63 1.57
#